data_AF-A0A536YAR8-F1
#
_entry.id   AF-A0A536YAR8-F1
#
_cell.length_a   1.000
_cell.length_b   1.000
_cell.length_c   1.000
_cell.angle_alpha   90.00
_cell.angle_beta   90.00
_cell.angle_gamma   90.00
#
_symmetry.space_group_name_H-M   'P 1'
#
loop_
_entity.id
_entity.type
_entity.pdbx_description
1 polymer ?
#
loop_
_entity_poly.entity_id
_entity_poly.type
_entity_poly.pdbx_seq_one_letter_code
_entity_poly.pdbx_strand_id
1 'polypeptide(L)'
;MLLWADSLKARERAVRAGRSACERYQLQFLDDTVAFARMRLARDEDGQIKIKRTYTFEFSDTGNNRRHGAIVMLGGEVADMHLEPYRMQ
;
A
#
# COMPACT_ATOMS: atom_id res chain seq x y z
N MET A 1 -12.74 12.96 -16.25
CA MET A 1 -11.26 12.91 -16.37
C MET A 1 -10.52 12.90 -15.01
N LEU A 2 -11.21 12.84 -13.85
CA LEU A 2 -10.59 12.93 -12.51
C LEU A 2 -10.05 11.59 -11.94
N LEU A 3 -10.62 10.46 -12.36
CA LEU A 3 -10.30 9.14 -11.78
C LEU A 3 -8.86 8.68 -12.05
N TRP A 4 -8.29 9.03 -13.21
CA TRP A 4 -6.91 8.70 -13.55
C TRP A 4 -5.91 9.43 -12.65
N ALA A 5 -6.06 10.76 -12.55
CA ALA A 5 -5.21 11.59 -11.71
C ALA A 5 -5.34 11.22 -10.22
N ASP A 6 -6.56 10.94 -9.75
CA ASP A 6 -6.80 10.45 -8.39
C ASP A 6 -6.10 9.10 -8.15
N SER A 7 -6.21 8.16 -9.09
CA SER A 7 -5.56 6.84 -8.95
C SER A 7 -4.04 6.92 -9.00
N LEU A 8 -3.47 7.86 -9.78
CA LEU A 8 -2.02 8.12 -9.79
C LEU A 8 -1.55 8.67 -8.44
N LYS A 9 -2.25 9.69 -7.90
CA LYS A 9 -1.96 10.26 -6.57
C LYS A 9 -2.09 9.22 -5.46
N ALA A 10 -3.13 8.39 -5.50
CA ALA A 10 -3.32 7.30 -4.54
C ALA A 10 -2.18 6.28 -4.61
N ARG A 11 -1.73 5.92 -5.83
CA ARG A 11 -0.57 5.03 -6.01
C ARG A 11 0.72 5.65 -5.47
N GLU A 12 1.00 6.93 -5.76
CA GLU A 12 2.18 7.61 -5.22
C GLU A 12 2.21 7.63 -3.69
N ARG A 13 1.05 7.88 -3.07
CA ARG A 13 0.91 7.81 -1.61
C ARG A 13 1.10 6.39 -1.08
N ALA A 14 0.57 5.38 -1.77
CA ALA A 14 0.81 3.98 -1.42
C ALA A 14 2.29 3.60 -1.51
N VAL A 15 3.03 4.05 -2.55
CA VAL A 15 4.49 3.85 -2.65
C VAL A 15 5.21 4.47 -1.45
N ARG A 16 4.90 5.74 -1.12
CA ARG A 16 5.50 6.40 0.05
C ARG A 16 5.19 5.65 1.35
N ALA A 17 3.94 5.22 1.52
CA ALA A 17 3.52 4.49 2.71
C ALA A 17 4.23 3.12 2.84
N GLY A 18 4.33 2.35 1.76
CA GLY A 18 5.04 1.07 1.74
C GLY A 18 6.52 1.24 2.08
N ARG A 19 7.18 2.21 1.44
CA ARG A 19 8.58 2.54 1.74
C ARG A 19 8.77 2.94 3.20
N SER A 20 7.98 3.88 3.72
CA SER A 20 8.10 4.34 5.12
C SER A 20 7.81 3.22 6.13
N ALA A 21 6.91 2.29 5.82
CA ALA A 21 6.68 1.13 6.66
C ALA A 21 7.88 0.18 6.66
N CYS A 22 8.44 -0.12 5.49
CA CYS A 22 9.66 -0.92 5.39
C CYS A 22 10.82 -0.27 6.15
N GLU A 23 11.07 1.02 5.96
CA GLU A 23 12.11 1.79 6.69
C GLU A 23 11.92 1.70 8.21
N ARG A 24 10.68 1.88 8.70
CA ARG A 24 10.35 1.79 10.13
C ARG A 24 10.69 0.43 10.74
N TYR A 25 10.51 -0.64 9.98
CA TYR A 25 10.73 -2.01 10.42
C TYR A 25 12.07 -2.58 9.97
N GLN A 26 12.98 -1.74 9.46
CA GLN A 26 14.29 -2.14 8.95
C GLN A 26 14.21 -3.22 7.84
N LEU A 27 13.14 -3.16 7.05
CA LEU A 27 12.91 -4.02 5.89
C LEU A 27 13.39 -3.30 4.62
N GLN A 28 13.81 -4.08 3.63
CA GLN A 28 14.08 -3.56 2.30
C GLN A 28 12.78 -3.48 1.50
N PHE A 29 12.43 -2.29 1.01
CA PHE A 29 11.33 -2.12 0.05
C PHE A 29 11.82 -2.52 -1.35
N LEU A 30 11.19 -3.52 -1.97
CA LEU A 30 11.65 -4.07 -3.25
C LEU A 30 10.95 -3.40 -4.43
N ASP A 31 11.65 -3.34 -5.57
CA ASP A 31 11.24 -2.74 -6.85
C ASP A 31 10.85 -1.24 -6.78
N ASP A 32 11.00 -0.59 -5.61
CA ASP A 32 10.64 0.79 -5.35
C ASP A 32 9.23 1.18 -5.80
N THR A 33 8.30 0.21 -5.75
CA THR A 33 6.98 0.41 -6.32
C THR A 33 5.89 -0.42 -5.64
N VAL A 34 4.65 -0.13 -6.04
CA VAL A 34 3.48 -0.93 -5.69
C VAL A 34 2.71 -1.28 -6.95
N ALA A 35 2.17 -2.49 -6.98
CA ALA A 35 1.30 -3.01 -8.02
C ALA A 35 -0.17 -2.83 -7.64
N PHE A 36 -1.02 -2.48 -8.60
CA PHE A 36 -2.46 -2.42 -8.38
C PHE A 36 -3.05 -3.84 -8.31
N ALA A 37 -3.84 -4.13 -7.27
CA ALA A 37 -4.48 -5.43 -7.09
C ALA A 37 -6.00 -5.39 -7.23
N ARG A 38 -6.68 -4.39 -6.64
CA ARG A 38 -8.15 -4.32 -6.64
C ARG A 38 -8.69 -2.91 -6.46
N MET A 39 -9.85 -2.63 -7.04
CA MET A 39 -10.64 -1.41 -6.80
C MET A 39 -12.11 -1.76 -6.53
N ARG A 40 -12.75 -1.04 -5.61
CA ARG A 40 -14.19 -1.12 -5.32
C ARG A 40 -14.69 0.18 -4.69
N LEU A 41 -16.01 0.38 -4.62
CA LEU A 41 -16.60 1.42 -3.79
C LEU A 41 -16.77 0.92 -2.35
N ALA A 42 -16.58 1.82 -1.38
CA ALA A 42 -16.81 1.57 0.04
C ALA A 42 -17.28 2.87 0.71
N ARG A 43 -17.93 2.76 1.87
CA ARG A 43 -18.25 3.91 2.71
C ARG A 43 -17.13 4.13 3.73
N ASP A 44 -16.78 5.38 3.99
CA ASP A 44 -15.93 5.74 5.13
C ASP A 44 -16.75 5.83 6.42
N GLU A 45 -16.10 6.23 7.51
CA GLU A 45 -16.70 6.34 8.85
C GLU A 45 -17.83 7.38 8.90
N ASP A 46 -17.77 8.40 8.04
CA ASP A 46 -18.82 9.42 7.87
C ASP A 46 -19.95 8.97 6.92
N GLY A 47 -19.88 7.74 6.40
CA GLY A 47 -20.88 7.17 5.50
C GLY A 47 -20.73 7.58 4.02
N GLN A 48 -19.68 8.32 3.68
CA GLN A 48 -19.45 8.83 2.33
C GLN A 48 -18.85 7.77 1.41
N ILE A 49 -19.37 7.67 0.19
CA ILE A 49 -18.85 6.71 -0.80
C ILE A 49 -17.50 7.19 -1.32
N LYS A 50 -16.47 6.37 -1.12
CA LYS A 50 -15.11 6.57 -1.60
C LYS A 50 -14.62 5.36 -2.39
N ILE A 51 -13.60 5.59 -3.22
CA ILE A 51 -12.93 4.53 -3.96
C ILE A 51 -11.95 3.84 -3.01
N LYS A 52 -12.16 2.55 -2.77
CA LYS A 52 -11.23 1.68 -2.04
C LYS A 52 -10.31 0.99 -3.04
N ARG A 53 -9.00 1.14 -2.86
CA ARG A 53 -7.96 0.55 -3.71
C ARG A 53 -7.05 -0.32 -2.87
N THR A 54 -6.68 -1.48 -3.39
CA THR A 54 -5.65 -2.32 -2.79
C THR A 54 -4.46 -2.35 -3.72
N TYR A 55 -3.29 -2.05 -3.15
CA TYR A 55 -2.01 -2.19 -3.80
C TYR A 55 -1.20 -3.25 -3.08
N THR A 56 -0.39 -4.00 -3.81
CA THR A 56 0.56 -4.97 -3.26
C THR A 56 1.98 -4.51 -3.56
N PHE A 57 2.92 -4.93 -2.73
CA PHE A 57 4.34 -4.65 -2.90
C PHE A 57 5.14 -5.79 -2.32
N GLU A 58 6.44 -5.80 -2.62
CA GLU A 58 7.35 -6.78 -2.09
C GLU A 58 8.37 -6.12 -1.17
N PHE A 59 8.82 -6.88 -0.17
CA PHE A 59 9.85 -6.47 0.77
C PHE A 59 10.75 -7.64 1.14
N SER A 60 11.89 -7.34 1.75
CA SER A 60 12.83 -8.32 2.29
C SER A 60 13.15 -8.01 3.75
N ASP A 61 13.16 -9.03 4.61
CA ASP A 61 13.67 -8.96 5.99
C ASP A 61 15.10 -9.51 6.11
N THR A 62 15.60 -10.21 5.09
CA THR A 62 16.96 -10.79 5.10
C THR A 62 17.88 -10.25 4.00
N GLY A 63 17.33 -9.47 3.07
CA GLY A 63 18.03 -8.98 1.87
C GLY A 63 18.08 -9.98 0.72
N ASN A 64 17.71 -11.26 0.92
CA ASN A 64 17.72 -12.30 -0.13
C ASN A 64 16.41 -13.11 -0.19
N ASN A 65 15.34 -12.60 0.42
CA ASN A 65 14.00 -13.16 0.29
C ASN A 65 13.01 -12.10 -0.17
N ARG A 66 11.94 -12.53 -0.83
CA ARG A 66 10.82 -11.66 -1.21
C ARG A 66 9.61 -12.07 -0.41
N ARG A 67 8.94 -11.09 0.19
CA ARG A 67 7.75 -11.23 1.01
C ARG A 67 6.75 -10.19 0.57
N HIS A 68 5.45 -10.45 0.78
CA HIS A 68 4.41 -9.57 0.26
C HIS A 68 3.83 -8.66 1.33
N GLY A 69 3.67 -7.40 0.96
CA GLY A 69 2.86 -6.42 1.68
C GLY A 69 1.64 -6.01 0.87
N ALA A 70 0.62 -5.52 1.56
CA ALA A 70 -0.59 -4.96 0.96
C ALA A 70 -0.96 -3.64 1.65
N ILE A 71 -1.36 -2.66 0.84
CA ILE A 71 -1.82 -1.34 1.29
C ILE A 71 -3.23 -1.14 0.78
N VAL A 72 -4.13 -0.81 1.69
CA VAL A 72 -5.50 -0.43 1.37
C VAL A 72 -5.60 1.08 1.46
N MET A 73 -5.98 1.71 0.35
CA MET A 73 -6.33 3.12 0.29
C MET A 73 -7.85 3.28 0.29
N LEU A 74 -8.37 4.29 0.99
CA LEU A 74 -9.76 4.73 0.88
C LEU A 74 -9.79 6.20 0.46
N GLY A 75 -10.25 6.47 -0.75
CA GLY A 75 -10.01 7.75 -1.41
C GLY A 75 -8.51 7.93 -1.66
N GLY A 76 -7.95 9.00 -1.10
CA GLY A 76 -6.52 9.32 -1.18
C GLY A 76 -5.70 8.90 0.04
N GLU A 77 -6.32 8.36 1.08
CA GLU A 77 -5.67 8.10 2.37
C GLU A 77 -5.43 6.61 2.60
N VAL A 78 -4.38 6.28 3.37
CA VAL A 78 -4.11 4.89 3.79
C VAL A 78 -5.15 4.52 4.85
N ALA A 79 -5.95 3.50 4.57
CA ALA A 79 -6.93 2.97 5.50
C ALA A 79 -6.41 1.75 6.26
N ASP A 80 -5.53 0.96 5.64
CA ASP A 80 -4.99 -0.25 6.24
C ASP A 80 -3.68 -0.66 5.58
N MET A 81 -2.85 -1.41 6.31
CA MET A 81 -1.60 -1.95 5.79
C MET A 81 -1.26 -3.28 6.46
N HIS A 82 -0.90 -4.25 5.63
CA HIS A 82 -0.50 -5.57 6.06
C HIS A 82 0.88 -5.92 5.49
N LEU A 83 1.67 -6.59 6.31
CA LEU A 83 2.91 -7.24 5.91
C LEU A 83 2.76 -8.73 6.23
N GLU A 84 3.25 -9.60 5.35
CA GLU A 84 3.41 -11.00 5.72
C GLU A 84 4.27 -11.12 7.00
N PRO A 85 4.06 -12.12 7.89
CA PRO A 85 4.75 -12.17 9.18
C PRO A 85 6.26 -12.38 9.07
N TYR A 86 7.11 -11.42 9.41
CA TYR A 86 8.58 -11.54 9.36
C TYR A 86 9.17 -11.78 10.75
N ARG A 87 10.42 -12.22 10.80
CA ARG A 87 11.15 -12.29 12.07
C ARG A 87 11.68 -10.91 12.41
N MET A 88 11.20 -10.31 13.50
CA MET A 88 11.86 -9.16 14.12
C MET A 88 13.11 -9.70 14.83
N GLN A 89 14.30 -9.42 14.30
CA GLN A 89 15.57 -9.71 14.97
C GLN A 89 15.89 -8.65 16.02
#